data_AF-A0A1A8PEL2-F1
#
_entry.id   AF-A0A1A8PEL2-F1
#
_cell.length_a   1.000
_cell.length_b   1.000
_cell.length_c   1.000
_cell.angle_alpha   90.00
_cell.angle_beta   90.00
_cell.angle_gamma   90.00
#
_symmetry.space_group_name_H-M   'P 1'
#
loop_
_entity.id
_entity.type
_entity.pdbx_description
1 polymer ?
#
loop_
_entity_poly.entity_id
_entity_poly.type
_entity_poly.pdbx_seq_one_letter_code
_entity_poly.pdbx_strand_id
1 'polypeptide(L)'
;AKCGRKAQVSRDVRCSDETRPCDPMTQPPNVKNCTGPPCERHWTVSEWGPCSGSCGQGKMMRHVYCKTPEGRVVPENQCSPETKPLATQPCGERDCV
;
A
#
# COMPACT_ATOMS: atom_id res chain seq x y z
N ALA A 1 -1.39 8.63 6.09
CA ALA A 1 -1.81 8.20 7.45
C ALA A 1 -1.98 6.69 7.45
N LYS A 2 -1.62 5.99 8.55
CA LYS A 2 -1.96 4.57 8.71
C LYS A 2 -3.49 4.43 8.77
N CYS A 3 -4.05 3.35 8.23
CA CYS A 3 -5.50 3.13 8.22
C CYS A 3 -6.07 3.27 9.64
N GLY A 4 -7.29 3.78 9.77
CA GLY A 4 -8.03 3.88 11.04
C GLY A 4 -7.40 4.76 12.14
N ARG A 5 -6.14 5.18 11.98
CA ARG A 5 -5.45 6.03 12.96
C ARG A 5 -5.77 7.48 12.67
N LYS A 6 -6.22 8.17 13.73
CA LYS A 6 -6.17 9.63 13.79
C LYS A 6 -4.71 10.03 13.97
N ALA A 7 -4.23 10.88 13.09
CA ALA A 7 -2.90 11.44 13.16
C ALA A 7 -2.99 12.94 13.01
N GLN A 8 -2.09 13.64 13.69
CA GLN A 8 -1.92 15.07 13.54
C GLN A 8 -0.74 15.29 12.60
N VAL A 9 -0.97 16.00 11.49
CA VAL A 9 0.07 16.36 10.53
C VAL A 9 0.31 17.86 10.57
N SER A 10 1.57 18.24 10.64
CA SER A 10 2.01 19.64 10.54
C SER A 10 2.52 19.93 9.13
N ARG A 11 2.27 21.15 8.67
CA ARG A 11 2.85 21.75 7.47
C ARG A 11 3.61 23.00 7.88
N ASP A 12 4.58 23.38 7.07
CA ASP A 12 5.25 24.66 7.23
C ASP A 12 4.36 25.79 6.68
N VAL A 13 4.28 26.91 7.41
CA VAL A 13 3.48 28.08 7.04
C VAL A 13 4.43 29.25 6.84
N ARG A 14 4.53 29.74 5.61
CA ARG A 14 5.41 30.85 5.23
C ARG A 14 4.61 32.04 4.71
N CYS A 15 5.20 33.21 4.86
CA CYS A 15 4.74 34.42 4.19
C CYS A 15 4.80 34.25 2.67
N SER A 16 3.85 34.87 1.97
CA SER A 16 3.88 34.92 0.51
C SER A 16 4.99 35.84 -0.02
N ASP A 17 5.43 36.82 0.78
CA ASP A 17 6.54 37.71 0.50
C ASP A 17 7.54 37.63 1.65
N GLU A 18 8.81 37.36 1.35
CA GLU A 18 9.87 37.19 2.34
C GLU A 18 10.48 38.53 2.79
N THR A 19 10.18 39.62 2.09
CA THR A 19 10.70 40.96 2.41
C THR A 19 9.85 41.70 3.45
N ARG A 20 8.61 41.26 3.69
CA ARG A 20 7.68 41.88 4.64
C ARG A 20 7.17 40.85 5.65
N PRO A 21 7.28 41.12 6.96
CA PRO A 21 6.74 40.22 7.96
C PRO A 21 5.20 40.19 7.89
N CYS A 22 4.63 38.98 7.90
CA CYS A 22 3.18 38.79 7.98
C CYS A 22 2.66 39.09 9.39
N ASP A 23 1.38 39.44 9.47
CA ASP A 23 0.68 39.55 10.75
C ASP A 23 0.52 38.17 11.41
N PRO A 24 1.15 37.93 12.59
CA PRO A 24 1.04 36.66 13.30
C PRO A 24 -0.40 36.30 13.68
N MET A 25 -1.28 37.29 13.86
CA MET A 25 -2.68 37.07 14.22
C MET A 25 -3.50 36.45 13.10
N THR A 26 -3.01 36.54 11.85
CA THR A 26 -3.67 35.98 10.66
C THR A 26 -3.04 34.68 10.20
N GLN A 27 -2.07 34.14 10.96
CA GLN A 27 -1.37 32.91 10.58
C GLN A 27 -2.35 31.74 10.46
N PRO A 28 -2.41 31.07 9.30
CA PRO A 28 -3.28 29.91 9.14
C PRO A 28 -2.78 28.75 10.00
N PRO A 29 -3.69 27.83 10.43
CA PRO A 29 -3.28 26.67 11.19
C PRO A 29 -2.27 25.84 10.39
N ASN A 30 -1.14 25.58 11.06
CA ASN A 30 -0.06 24.75 10.53
C ASN A 30 -0.29 23.26 10.84
N VAL A 31 -1.27 22.94 11.68
CA VAL A 31 -1.59 21.60 12.13
C VAL A 31 -2.99 21.19 11.68
N LYS A 32 -3.13 19.97 11.16
CA LYS A 32 -4.42 19.38 10.78
C LYS A 32 -4.53 17.95 11.29
N ASN A 33 -5.73 17.60 11.78
CA ASN A 33 -6.07 16.23 12.11
C ASN A 33 -6.52 15.50 10.84
N CYS A 34 -5.93 14.34 10.60
CA CYS A 34 -6.25 13.46 9.49
C CYS A 34 -6.63 12.09 10.03
N THR A 35 -7.73 11.53 9.53
CA THR A 35 -8.11 10.15 9.81
C THR A 35 -7.69 9.31 8.62
N GLY A 36 -6.93 8.24 8.87
CA GLY A 36 -6.64 7.27 7.83
C GLY A 36 -7.91 6.60 7.29
N PRO A 37 -7.88 6.06 6.07
CA PRO A 37 -9.01 5.30 5.52
C PRO A 37 -9.36 4.09 6.39
N PRO A 38 -10.56 3.49 6.26
CA PRO A 38 -10.95 2.28 6.98
C PRO A 38 -9.89 1.17 6.86
N CYS A 39 -9.64 0.47 7.98
CA CYS A 39 -8.63 -0.60 8.03
C CYS A 39 -9.11 -1.94 7.49
N GLU A 40 -10.38 -2.07 7.16
CA GLU A 40 -10.98 -3.30 6.66
C GLU A 40 -10.45 -3.58 5.25
N ARG A 41 -9.23 -4.11 5.16
CA ARG A 41 -8.56 -4.39 3.89
C ARG A 41 -7.99 -5.78 3.95
N HIS A 42 -8.05 -6.45 2.82
CA HIS A 42 -7.64 -7.84 2.73
C HIS A 42 -6.80 -8.05 1.48
N TRP A 43 -5.92 -9.03 1.58
CA TRP A 43 -5.20 -9.54 0.43
C TRP A 43 -6.13 -10.40 -0.41
N THR A 44 -6.12 -10.16 -1.71
CA THR A 44 -6.77 -10.99 -2.71
C THR A 44 -5.73 -11.49 -3.69
N VAL A 45 -5.88 -12.72 -4.15
CA VAL A 45 -4.94 -13.35 -5.10
C VAL A 45 -5.66 -13.69 -6.39
N SER A 46 -4.94 -13.69 -7.51
CA SER A 46 -5.41 -14.34 -8.74
C SER A 46 -5.15 -15.85 -8.66
N GLU A 47 -5.68 -16.57 -9.64
CA GLU A 47 -5.20 -17.91 -9.97
C GLU A 47 -3.70 -17.91 -10.28
N TRP A 48 -3.07 -19.06 -10.07
CA TRP A 48 -1.69 -19.29 -10.48
C TRP A 48 -1.59 -19.33 -11.99
N GLY A 49 -0.59 -18.64 -12.53
CA GLY A 49 -0.18 -18.80 -13.92
C GLY A 49 0.43 -20.18 -14.18
N PRO A 50 0.69 -20.51 -15.46
CA PRO A 50 1.33 -21.78 -15.81
C PRO A 50 2.72 -21.90 -15.20
N CYS A 51 3.17 -23.14 -15.00
CA CYS A 51 4.53 -23.38 -14.56
C CYS A 51 5.52 -22.93 -15.65
N SER A 52 6.56 -22.18 -15.27
CA SER A 52 7.59 -21.72 -16.21
C SER A 52 8.46 -22.85 -16.76
N GLY A 53 8.52 -23.99 -16.07
CA GLY A 53 9.25 -25.17 -16.52
C GLY A 53 8.39 -25.99 -17.47
N SER A 54 8.87 -26.19 -18.71
CA SER A 54 8.27 -27.16 -19.65
C SER A 54 8.55 -28.61 -19.22
N CYS A 55 9.67 -28.81 -18.52
CA CYS A 55 10.08 -30.05 -17.88
C CYS A 55 11.02 -29.67 -16.71
N GLY A 56 10.89 -30.30 -15.55
CA GLY A 56 11.72 -30.08 -14.38
C GLY A 56 11.16 -29.05 -13.40
N GLN A 57 12.00 -28.59 -12.47
CA GLN A 57 11.64 -27.53 -11.52
C GLN A 57 11.42 -26.19 -12.24
N GLY A 58 10.25 -25.60 -12.01
CA GLY A 58 9.87 -24.28 -12.48
C GLY A 58 9.30 -23.41 -11.37
N LYS A 59 8.76 -22.26 -11.76
CA LYS A 59 8.02 -21.36 -10.88
C LYS A 59 6.69 -20.99 -11.52
N MET A 60 5.65 -20.92 -10.71
CA MET A 60 4.38 -20.31 -11.08
C MET A 60 4.23 -18.98 -10.35
N MET A 61 3.58 -18.03 -11.01
CA MET A 61 3.38 -16.68 -10.49
C MET A 61 1.88 -16.39 -10.43
N ARG A 62 1.48 -15.62 -9.42
CA ARG A 62 0.12 -15.07 -9.33
C ARG A 62 0.19 -13.61 -8.92
N HIS A 63 -0.86 -12.88 -9.20
CA HIS A 63 -1.00 -11.52 -8.72
C HIS A 63 -1.53 -11.51 -7.29
N VAL A 64 -1.00 -10.59 -6.48
CA VAL A 64 -1.41 -10.36 -5.09
C VAL A 64 -1.79 -8.89 -4.98
N TYR A 65 -3.03 -8.62 -4.60
CA TYR A 65 -3.61 -7.28 -4.55
C TYR A 65 -4.10 -6.98 -3.14
N CYS A 66 -3.90 -5.75 -2.67
CA CYS A 66 -4.58 -5.25 -1.48
C CYS A 66 -5.90 -4.59 -1.92
N LYS A 67 -7.04 -5.03 -1.36
CA LYS A 67 -8.36 -4.50 -1.71
C LYS A 67 -9.12 -3.94 -0.51
N THR A 68 -9.95 -2.94 -0.78
CA THR A 68 -10.98 -2.46 0.17
C THR A 68 -12.19 -3.40 0.19
N PRO A 69 -13.11 -3.28 1.16
CA PRO A 69 -14.32 -4.11 1.21
C PRO A 69 -15.21 -3.92 -0.02
N GLU A 70 -15.15 -2.73 -0.65
CA GLU A 70 -15.85 -2.40 -1.89
C GLU A 70 -15.14 -2.94 -3.14
N GLY A 71 -14.07 -3.73 -2.98
CA GLY A 71 -13.34 -4.39 -4.07
C GLY A 71 -12.33 -3.52 -4.81
N ARG A 72 -12.08 -2.28 -4.37
CA ARG A 72 -11.10 -1.38 -5.01
C ARG A 72 -9.66 -1.80 -4.67
N VAL A 73 -8.80 -1.86 -5.68
CA VAL A 73 -7.37 -2.11 -5.49
C VAL A 73 -6.70 -0.86 -4.93
N VAL A 74 -5.91 -1.04 -3.87
CA VAL A 74 -5.16 0.02 -3.20
C VAL A 74 -3.68 -0.34 -3.08
N PRO A 75 -2.79 0.65 -2.86
CA PRO A 75 -1.38 0.39 -2.57
C PRO A 75 -1.15 -0.70 -1.52
N GLU A 76 -0.16 -1.57 -1.73
CA GLU A 76 0.11 -2.72 -0.87
C GLU A 76 0.41 -2.36 0.60
N ASN A 77 1.02 -1.20 0.85
CA ASN A 77 1.33 -0.70 2.20
C ASN A 77 0.09 -0.41 3.06
N GLN A 78 -1.10 -0.57 2.47
CA GLN A 78 -2.39 -0.42 3.11
C GLN A 78 -2.95 -1.74 3.66
N CYS A 79 -2.35 -2.87 3.32
CA CYS A 79 -2.61 -4.18 3.93
C CYS A 79 -1.44 -4.59 4.83
N SER A 80 -1.66 -5.54 5.74
CA SER A 80 -0.58 -6.02 6.63
C SER A 80 0.45 -6.82 5.83
N PRO A 81 1.75 -6.46 5.85
CA PRO A 81 2.77 -7.24 5.15
C PRO A 81 2.93 -8.64 5.72
N GLU A 82 2.59 -8.84 7.01
CA GLU A 82 2.68 -10.14 7.70
C GLU A 82 1.70 -11.18 7.13
N THR A 83 0.57 -10.72 6.57
CA THR A 83 -0.45 -11.59 5.98
C THR A 83 -0.36 -11.66 4.47
N LYS A 84 0.67 -11.06 3.85
CA LYS A 84 0.83 -11.01 2.39
C LYS A 84 1.05 -12.43 1.83
N PRO A 85 0.16 -12.93 0.96
CA PRO A 85 0.35 -14.22 0.31
C PRO A 85 1.56 -14.23 -0.63
N LEU A 86 2.15 -15.39 -0.86
CA LEU A 86 3.23 -15.57 -1.83
C LEU A 86 2.74 -15.24 -3.25
N ALA A 87 3.50 -14.43 -3.98
CA ALA A 87 3.27 -14.15 -5.39
C ALA A 87 3.93 -15.18 -6.32
N THR A 88 4.88 -15.97 -5.82
CA THR A 88 5.63 -16.96 -6.58
C THR A 88 5.76 -18.24 -5.76
N GLN A 89 5.55 -19.38 -6.40
CA GLN A 89 5.71 -20.70 -5.78
C GLN A 89 6.46 -21.65 -6.73
N PRO A 90 7.32 -22.56 -6.24
CA PRO A 90 7.89 -23.61 -7.08
C PRO A 90 6.80 -24.53 -7.64
N CYS A 91 7.04 -25.05 -8.84
CA CYS A 91 6.19 -26.02 -9.53
C CYS A 91 7.07 -26.99 -10.32
N GLY A 92 6.48 -28.08 -10.85
CA GLY A 92 7.18 -29.10 -11.63
C GLY A 92 7.90 -30.15 -10.77
N GLU A 93 8.08 -31.35 -11.34
CA GLU A 93 8.78 -32.46 -10.70
C GLU A 93 10.29 -32.39 -10.96
N ARG A 94 11.10 -32.99 -10.08
CA ARG A 94 12.57 -32.85 -10.12
C ARG A 94 13.19 -33.56 -11.33
N ASP A 95 12.55 -34.60 -11.83
CA ASP A 95 13.06 -35.42 -12.91
C ASP A 95 12.14 -35.30 -14.13
N CYS A 96 12.74 -34.94 -15.26
CA CYS A 96 12.10 -35.02 -16.55
C CYS A 96 12.92 -35.96 -17.41
N VAL A 97 12.26 -37.05 -17.80
CA VAL A 97 12.84 -38.18 -18.53
C VAL A 97 12.85 -37.89 -20.02
#